data_AF-A0A957KYQ0-F1
#
_entry.id   AF-A0A957KYQ0-F1
#
_cell.length_a   1.000
_cell.length_b   1.000
_cell.length_c   1.000
_cell.angle_alpha   90.00
_cell.angle_beta   90.00
_cell.angle_gamma   90.00
#
_symmetry.space_group_name_H-M   'P 1'
#
loop_
_entity.id
_entity.type
_entity.pdbx_description
1 polymer ?
#
loop_
_entity_poly.entity_id
_entity_poly.type
_entity_poly.pdbx_seq_one_letter_code
_entity_poly.pdbx_strand_id
1 'polypeptide(L)'
;DLACKVVKETDAGFYISGARMVATLGALADELLFMPSGMVPAAEAAADYALMFALPAATDGLKIICRPTITPQNAGHPLDHPLSSRFDETDAYIIFDNVFVPWERAFIYRDPALYNTYYGRTLSGNHQLHQGLIRSVCKAEFFTGLACYLAQATNVDQFPNVKNTLARLLLHTETQRILVERLDEKAEVSEWGTYIARTVDLDLAHTLFYEKFEEMVAAIRTIGAGGIVAMPSYADLDGPLGEQVGHFYRSANLDSADRIQLFRLAADAAISTLAGRQVLYEQYYAGDPVRRANAVYNRFPKDHLLALVEEALAQMKTR
;
A
#
# COMPACT_ATOMS: atom_id res chain seq x y z
N ASP A 1 -19.24 7.74 -22.59
CA ASP A 1 -18.77 8.28 -21.30
C ASP A 1 -17.64 7.43 -20.73
N LEU A 2 -16.75 8.04 -19.93
CA LEU A 2 -15.53 7.39 -19.43
C LEU A 2 -15.76 6.65 -18.10
N ALA A 3 -16.45 7.27 -17.15
CA ALA A 3 -16.74 6.65 -15.86
C ALA A 3 -17.87 5.62 -15.96
N CYS A 4 -17.73 4.50 -15.25
CA CYS A 4 -18.75 3.46 -15.18
C CYS A 4 -20.08 4.02 -14.65
N LYS A 5 -21.17 3.77 -15.38
CA LYS A 5 -22.52 4.19 -15.01
C LYS A 5 -23.60 3.26 -15.57
N VAL A 6 -24.82 3.38 -15.06
CA VAL A 6 -26.00 2.74 -15.65
C VAL A 6 -26.27 3.29 -17.05
N VAL A 7 -26.51 2.40 -18.02
CA VAL A 7 -26.91 2.77 -19.39
C VAL A 7 -28.29 2.24 -19.78
N LYS A 8 -28.78 1.20 -19.09
CA LYS A 8 -30.10 0.64 -19.33
C LYS A 8 -30.58 -0.10 -18.08
N GLU A 9 -31.85 0.04 -17.75
CA GLU A 9 -32.53 -0.73 -16.69
C GLU A 9 -33.48 -1.74 -17.32
N THR A 10 -33.67 -2.88 -16.68
CA THR A 10 -34.58 -3.95 -17.07
C THR A 10 -35.18 -4.62 -15.83
N ASP A 11 -36.24 -5.41 -16.02
CA ASP A 11 -36.86 -6.13 -14.91
C ASP A 11 -35.90 -7.12 -14.22
N ALA A 12 -34.93 -7.67 -14.95
CA ALA A 12 -33.97 -8.65 -14.43
C ALA A 12 -32.72 -8.03 -13.79
N GLY A 13 -32.47 -6.74 -14.01
CA GLY A 13 -31.23 -6.07 -13.59
C GLY A 13 -30.95 -4.83 -14.41
N PHE A 14 -29.70 -4.38 -14.45
CA PHE A 14 -29.29 -3.20 -15.21
C PHE A 14 -28.00 -3.43 -15.98
N TYR A 15 -27.78 -2.64 -17.02
CA TYR A 15 -26.56 -2.65 -17.81
C TYR A 15 -25.69 -1.45 -17.44
N ILE A 16 -24.39 -1.68 -17.37
CA ILE A 16 -23.40 -0.65 -17.10
C ILE A 16 -22.39 -0.56 -18.25
N SER A 17 -21.92 0.66 -18.50
CA SER A 17 -20.81 0.92 -19.42
C SER A 17 -19.88 1.99 -18.88
N GLY A 18 -18.61 1.89 -19.22
CA GLY A 18 -17.55 2.81 -18.80
C GLY A 18 -16.38 2.03 -18.22
N ALA A 19 -15.57 2.66 -17.38
CA ALA A 19 -14.38 2.02 -16.87
C ALA A 19 -14.00 2.45 -15.45
N ARG A 20 -13.07 1.70 -14.84
CA ARG A 20 -12.58 1.91 -13.48
C ARG A 20 -11.09 1.60 -13.38
N MET A 21 -10.40 2.45 -12.62
CA MET A 21 -9.01 2.27 -12.23
C MET A 21 -8.83 2.54 -10.73
N VAL A 22 -7.87 1.93 -10.04
CA VAL A 22 -6.98 0.82 -10.43
C VAL A 22 -7.46 -0.44 -9.71
N ALA A 23 -7.53 -1.59 -10.41
CA ALA A 23 -7.88 -2.89 -9.82
C ALA A 23 -6.63 -3.76 -9.65
N THR A 24 -5.95 -3.60 -8.52
CA THR A 24 -4.81 -4.44 -8.15
C THR A 24 -5.28 -5.88 -7.94
N LEU A 25 -4.56 -6.84 -8.52
CA LEU A 25 -4.91 -8.29 -8.54
C LEU A 25 -6.24 -8.63 -9.23
N GLY A 26 -6.88 -7.67 -9.92
CA GLY A 26 -8.19 -7.91 -10.55
C GLY A 26 -8.17 -9.05 -11.58
N ALA A 27 -7.03 -9.27 -12.26
CA ALA A 27 -6.86 -10.35 -13.22
C ALA A 27 -6.71 -11.75 -12.57
N LEU A 28 -6.47 -11.82 -11.26
CA LEU A 28 -6.32 -13.06 -10.51
C LEU A 28 -7.54 -13.35 -9.63
N ALA A 29 -8.54 -12.46 -9.60
CA ALA A 29 -9.72 -12.58 -8.77
C ALA A 29 -10.82 -13.40 -9.44
N ASP A 30 -11.54 -14.21 -8.67
CA ASP A 30 -12.75 -14.91 -9.15
C ASP A 30 -13.91 -13.94 -9.39
N GLU A 31 -14.06 -12.96 -8.48
CA GLU A 31 -15.07 -11.91 -8.55
C GLU A 31 -14.47 -10.51 -8.31
N LEU A 32 -15.08 -9.50 -8.92
CA LEU A 32 -14.76 -8.09 -8.74
C LEU A 32 -15.89 -7.41 -7.96
N LEU A 33 -15.54 -6.86 -6.80
CA LEU A 33 -16.42 -6.01 -6.01
C LEU A 33 -16.25 -4.55 -6.42
N PHE A 34 -17.27 -3.98 -7.06
CA PHE A 34 -17.31 -2.56 -7.40
C PHE A 34 -17.79 -1.77 -6.20
N MET A 35 -16.88 -1.06 -5.53
CA MET A 35 -17.16 -0.30 -4.29
C MET A 35 -17.15 1.22 -4.52
N PRO A 36 -17.74 2.00 -3.60
CA PRO A 36 -17.57 3.46 -3.58
C PRO A 36 -16.09 3.88 -3.51
N SER A 37 -15.63 4.80 -4.36
CA SER A 37 -14.22 5.31 -4.33
C SER A 37 -14.07 6.82 -4.20
N GLY A 38 -15.18 7.55 -4.13
CA GLY A 38 -15.23 9.00 -4.09
C GLY A 38 -16.64 9.44 -3.74
N MET A 39 -16.88 10.74 -3.67
CA MET A 39 -18.23 11.25 -3.44
C MET A 39 -18.97 11.39 -4.77
N VAL A 40 -20.23 10.97 -4.80
CA VAL A 40 -21.15 11.25 -5.91
C VAL A 40 -22.02 12.43 -5.50
N PRO A 41 -22.14 13.50 -6.32
CA PRO A 41 -23.04 14.62 -6.00
C PRO A 41 -24.47 14.15 -5.77
N ALA A 42 -25.20 14.82 -4.87
CA ALA A 42 -26.60 14.50 -4.60
C ALA A 42 -27.58 14.90 -5.73
N ALA A 43 -27.07 15.31 -6.89
CA ALA A 43 -27.89 15.65 -8.04
C ALA A 43 -28.39 14.37 -8.73
N GLU A 44 -29.66 14.38 -9.17
CA GLU A 44 -30.28 13.24 -9.85
C GLU A 44 -29.48 12.80 -11.09
N ALA A 45 -28.91 13.74 -11.84
CA ALA A 45 -28.05 13.47 -12.99
C ALA A 45 -26.76 12.69 -12.65
N ALA A 46 -26.39 12.60 -11.37
CA ALA A 46 -25.24 11.85 -10.90
C ALA A 46 -25.62 10.46 -10.32
N ALA A 47 -26.91 10.15 -10.20
CA ALA A 47 -27.38 8.90 -9.61
C ALA A 47 -26.88 7.67 -10.39
N ASP A 48 -26.73 7.75 -11.71
CA ASP A 48 -26.22 6.65 -12.55
C ASP A 48 -24.82 6.16 -12.17
N TYR A 49 -24.05 6.96 -11.43
CA TYR A 49 -22.71 6.62 -10.96
C TYR A 49 -22.69 6.06 -9.52
N ALA A 50 -23.80 6.15 -8.78
CA ALA A 50 -23.92 5.66 -7.42
C ALA A 50 -24.25 4.16 -7.41
N LEU A 51 -23.22 3.34 -7.63
CA LEU A 51 -23.34 1.90 -7.78
C LEU A 51 -22.42 1.15 -6.82
N MET A 52 -22.91 0.03 -6.29
CA MET A 52 -22.10 -0.99 -5.62
C MET A 52 -22.66 -2.36 -5.97
N PHE A 53 -21.82 -3.27 -6.46
CA PHE A 53 -22.22 -4.61 -6.89
C PHE A 53 -21.00 -5.53 -6.93
N ALA A 54 -21.21 -6.84 -7.03
CA ALA A 54 -20.14 -7.82 -7.26
C ALA A 54 -20.45 -8.69 -8.48
N LEU A 55 -19.47 -8.88 -9.35
CA LEU A 55 -19.61 -9.70 -10.55
C LEU A 55 -18.44 -10.68 -10.68
N PRO A 56 -18.66 -11.90 -11.21
CA PRO A 56 -17.56 -12.75 -11.66
C PRO A 56 -16.64 -12.01 -12.63
N ALA A 57 -15.32 -12.20 -12.50
CA ALA A 57 -14.35 -11.57 -13.39
C ALA A 57 -14.53 -11.99 -14.87
N ALA A 58 -15.16 -13.14 -15.10
CA ALA A 58 -15.50 -13.68 -16.42
C ALA A 58 -16.87 -13.23 -16.96
N THR A 59 -17.52 -12.23 -16.34
CA THR A 59 -18.84 -11.73 -16.80
C THR A 59 -18.73 -11.16 -18.22
N ASP A 60 -19.69 -11.50 -19.09
CA ASP A 60 -19.70 -11.01 -20.47
C ASP A 60 -19.71 -9.47 -20.53
N GLY A 61 -18.92 -8.92 -21.44
CA GLY A 61 -18.66 -7.48 -21.55
C GLY A 61 -17.65 -6.90 -20.55
N LEU A 62 -17.23 -7.64 -19.51
CA LEU A 62 -16.22 -7.21 -18.56
C LEU A 62 -14.82 -7.52 -19.13
N LYS A 63 -14.00 -6.48 -19.30
CA LYS A 63 -12.66 -6.59 -19.88
C LYS A 63 -11.63 -6.07 -18.89
N ILE A 64 -10.57 -6.86 -18.66
CA ILE A 64 -9.49 -6.54 -17.73
C ILE A 64 -8.23 -6.22 -18.55
N ILE A 65 -7.80 -4.97 -18.55
CA ILE A 65 -6.57 -4.54 -19.20
C ILE A 65 -5.48 -4.43 -18.14
N CYS A 66 -4.57 -5.40 -18.13
CA CYS A 66 -3.42 -5.42 -17.24
C CYS A 66 -2.34 -4.45 -17.72
N ARG A 67 -1.62 -3.81 -16.79
CA ARG A 67 -0.32 -3.21 -17.12
C ARG A 67 0.67 -4.28 -17.58
N PRO A 68 1.74 -3.92 -18.32
CA PRO A 68 2.83 -4.85 -18.58
C PRO A 68 3.35 -5.50 -17.29
N THR A 69 3.71 -6.78 -17.39
CA THR A 69 4.33 -7.50 -16.26
C THR A 69 5.66 -6.84 -15.89
N ILE A 70 5.91 -6.75 -14.59
CA ILE A 70 7.21 -6.30 -14.05
C ILE A 70 7.99 -7.49 -13.49
N THR A 71 7.42 -8.69 -13.60
CA THR A 71 8.11 -9.95 -13.33
C THR A 71 9.24 -10.12 -14.33
N PRO A 72 10.50 -10.26 -13.88
CA PRO A 72 11.64 -10.41 -14.77
C PRO A 72 11.53 -11.64 -15.67
N GLN A 73 11.63 -11.45 -16.98
CA GLN A 73 11.48 -12.52 -17.97
C GLN A 73 12.81 -13.20 -18.33
N ASN A 74 13.94 -12.54 -18.07
CA ASN A 74 15.28 -12.98 -18.49
C ASN A 74 16.24 -13.08 -17.29
N ALA A 75 15.74 -13.54 -16.13
CA ALA A 75 16.59 -13.75 -14.96
C ALA A 75 17.51 -14.95 -15.18
N GLY A 76 18.80 -14.83 -14.85
CA GLY A 76 19.75 -15.94 -14.91
C GLY A 76 19.51 -16.96 -13.80
N HIS A 77 19.00 -16.49 -12.65
CA HIS A 77 18.63 -17.30 -11.50
C HIS A 77 17.45 -16.68 -10.72
N PRO A 78 16.56 -17.46 -10.07
CA PRO A 78 15.47 -16.91 -9.26
C PRO A 78 15.91 -15.95 -8.14
N LEU A 79 17.14 -16.14 -7.61
CA LEU A 79 17.71 -15.27 -6.57
C LEU A 79 18.19 -13.91 -7.11
N ASP A 80 18.19 -13.69 -8.42
CA ASP A 80 18.48 -12.37 -8.99
C ASP A 80 17.35 -11.37 -8.71
N HIS A 81 16.14 -11.89 -8.55
CA HIS A 81 14.89 -11.14 -8.42
C HIS A 81 13.92 -11.80 -7.43
N PRO A 82 14.31 -11.96 -6.15
CA PRO A 82 13.58 -12.78 -5.19
C PRO A 82 12.21 -12.22 -4.80
N LEU A 83 11.95 -10.92 -5.04
CA LEU A 83 10.67 -10.28 -4.77
C LEU A 83 9.83 -10.13 -6.03
N SER A 84 10.39 -9.51 -7.08
CA SER A 84 9.66 -9.21 -8.32
C SER A 84 9.24 -10.44 -9.11
N SER A 85 9.90 -11.59 -8.91
CA SER A 85 9.47 -12.86 -9.50
C SER A 85 8.24 -13.50 -8.84
N ARG A 86 7.84 -13.04 -7.65
CA ARG A 86 6.81 -13.71 -6.83
C ARG A 86 5.72 -12.80 -6.27
N PHE A 87 6.00 -11.51 -6.17
CA PHE A 87 5.12 -10.52 -5.54
C PHE A 87 4.72 -9.39 -6.50
N ASP A 88 4.74 -9.64 -7.82
CA ASP A 88 4.15 -8.74 -8.81
C ASP A 88 2.61 -8.85 -8.78
N GLU A 89 1.98 -7.90 -8.09
CA GLU A 89 0.54 -7.73 -8.07
C GLU A 89 0.11 -6.90 -9.30
N THR A 90 -0.35 -7.56 -10.36
CA THR A 90 -0.71 -6.87 -11.60
C THR A 90 -1.85 -5.87 -11.37
N ASP A 91 -1.60 -4.63 -11.76
CA ASP A 91 -2.56 -3.52 -11.68
C ASP A 91 -3.33 -3.41 -12.99
N ALA A 92 -4.66 -3.41 -12.92
CA ALA A 92 -5.51 -3.45 -14.11
C ALA A 92 -6.50 -2.28 -14.21
N TYR A 93 -6.85 -1.95 -15.45
CA TYR A 93 -8.01 -1.13 -15.81
C TYR A 93 -9.17 -2.08 -16.10
N ILE A 94 -10.33 -1.82 -15.49
CA ILE A 94 -11.54 -2.61 -15.73
C ILE A 94 -12.44 -1.81 -16.67
N ILE A 95 -12.81 -2.40 -17.79
CA ILE A 95 -13.77 -1.84 -18.76
C ILE A 95 -15.04 -2.66 -18.68
N PHE A 96 -16.15 -1.95 -18.56
CA PHE A 96 -17.50 -2.48 -18.65
C PHE A 96 -18.05 -2.09 -20.02
N ASP A 97 -18.23 -3.07 -20.89
CA ASP A 97 -18.82 -2.91 -22.22
C ASP A 97 -20.22 -3.52 -22.23
N ASN A 98 -21.22 -2.73 -21.85
CA ASN A 98 -22.62 -3.15 -21.71
C ASN A 98 -22.77 -4.41 -20.85
N VAL A 99 -22.12 -4.40 -19.68
CA VAL A 99 -22.14 -5.51 -18.73
C VAL A 99 -23.48 -5.55 -18.03
N PHE A 100 -24.11 -6.72 -18.00
CA PHE A 100 -25.34 -6.93 -17.24
C PHE A 100 -25.05 -7.22 -15.76
N VAL A 101 -25.68 -6.47 -14.87
CA VAL A 101 -25.65 -6.66 -13.41
C VAL A 101 -27.05 -7.12 -12.96
N PRO A 102 -27.20 -8.37 -12.47
CA PRO A 102 -28.48 -8.85 -11.95
C PRO A 102 -28.79 -8.21 -10.60
N TRP A 103 -30.08 -8.04 -10.30
CA TRP A 103 -30.52 -7.37 -9.05
C TRP A 103 -29.99 -8.05 -7.78
N GLU A 104 -29.84 -9.37 -7.78
CA GLU A 104 -29.35 -10.15 -6.65
C GLU A 104 -27.87 -9.89 -6.33
N ARG A 105 -27.13 -9.25 -7.24
CA ARG A 105 -25.72 -8.88 -7.08
C ARG A 105 -25.51 -7.38 -6.85
N ALA A 106 -26.59 -6.60 -6.80
CA ALA A 106 -26.55 -5.16 -6.57
C ALA A 106 -26.74 -4.84 -5.08
N PHE A 107 -25.78 -4.12 -4.50
CA PHE A 107 -25.82 -3.64 -3.11
C PHE A 107 -26.28 -2.19 -3.00
N ILE A 108 -25.90 -1.35 -3.98
CA ILE A 108 -26.34 0.05 -4.09
C ILE A 108 -26.67 0.32 -5.55
N TYR A 109 -27.86 0.88 -5.80
CA TYR A 109 -28.33 1.27 -7.13
C TYR A 109 -28.95 2.66 -7.10
N ARG A 110 -28.35 3.62 -7.80
CA ARG A 110 -28.87 4.99 -7.96
C ARG A 110 -29.23 5.70 -6.66
N ASP A 111 -28.53 5.39 -5.56
CA ASP A 111 -28.70 6.04 -4.26
C ASP A 111 -27.40 6.74 -3.83
N PRO A 112 -27.21 8.01 -4.22
CA PRO A 112 -26.05 8.80 -3.80
C PRO A 112 -25.93 8.96 -2.27
N ALA A 113 -27.04 8.97 -1.54
CA ALA A 113 -27.01 9.17 -0.09
C ALA A 113 -26.47 7.91 0.61
N LEU A 114 -26.94 6.73 0.22
CA LEU A 114 -26.40 5.46 0.72
C LEU A 114 -24.95 5.26 0.25
N TYR A 115 -24.65 5.52 -1.02
CA TYR A 115 -23.31 5.43 -1.59
C TYR A 115 -22.29 6.28 -0.81
N ASN A 116 -22.61 7.55 -0.54
CA ASN A 116 -21.71 8.47 0.17
C ASN A 116 -21.58 8.16 1.68
N THR A 117 -22.53 7.42 2.27
CA THR A 117 -22.50 7.06 3.69
C THR A 117 -22.09 5.61 3.96
N TYR A 118 -21.88 4.81 2.91
CA TYR A 118 -21.55 3.38 2.98
C TYR A 118 -20.44 3.07 3.99
N TYR A 119 -19.28 3.73 3.90
CA TYR A 119 -18.15 3.46 4.79
C TYR A 119 -18.42 3.85 6.24
N GLY A 120 -19.16 4.93 6.46
CA GLY A 120 -19.53 5.37 7.81
C GLY A 120 -20.56 4.46 8.48
N ARG A 121 -21.43 3.83 7.69
CA ARG A 121 -22.47 2.89 8.18
C ARG A 121 -21.94 1.48 8.39
N THR A 122 -21.18 0.97 7.43
CA THR A 122 -20.72 -0.44 7.46
C THR A 122 -19.42 -0.63 8.22
N LEU A 123 -18.65 0.45 8.42
CA LEU A 123 -17.31 0.42 9.00
C LEU A 123 -16.33 -0.50 8.24
N SER A 124 -16.66 -0.94 7.01
CA SER A 124 -15.81 -1.85 6.24
C SER A 124 -14.44 -1.24 5.95
N GLY A 125 -14.39 0.08 5.80
CA GLY A 125 -13.14 0.83 5.58
C GLY A 125 -12.20 0.77 6.78
N ASN A 126 -12.72 0.68 8.01
CA ASN A 126 -11.89 0.57 9.21
C ASN A 126 -11.17 -0.78 9.25
N HIS A 127 -11.84 -1.88 8.88
CA HIS A 127 -11.21 -3.20 8.77
C HIS A 127 -10.15 -3.23 7.64
N GLN A 128 -10.43 -2.62 6.49
CA GLN A 128 -9.46 -2.50 5.38
C GLN A 128 -8.21 -1.70 5.79
N LEU A 129 -8.40 -0.57 6.47
CA LEU A 129 -7.30 0.25 6.97
C LEU A 129 -6.51 -0.50 8.05
N HIS A 130 -7.18 -1.17 8.97
CA HIS A 130 -6.49 -1.97 10.00
C HIS A 130 -5.60 -3.05 9.38
N GLN A 131 -6.14 -3.86 8.45
CA GLN A 131 -5.34 -4.86 7.72
C GLN A 131 -4.17 -4.22 6.97
N GLY A 132 -4.40 -3.05 6.36
CA GLY A 132 -3.35 -2.27 5.70
C GLY A 132 -2.22 -1.87 6.65
N LEU A 133 -2.51 -1.52 7.91
CA LEU A 133 -1.49 -1.16 8.90
C LEU A 133 -0.65 -2.36 9.32
N ILE A 134 -1.26 -3.54 9.52
CA ILE A 134 -0.52 -4.76 9.81
C ILE A 134 0.49 -5.04 8.70
N ARG A 135 0.05 -4.94 7.44
CA ARG A 135 0.92 -5.08 6.27
C ARG A 135 2.03 -4.02 6.26
N SER A 136 1.73 -2.78 6.64
CA SER A 136 2.72 -1.70 6.76
C SER A 136 3.78 -1.99 7.83
N VAL A 137 3.39 -2.53 8.99
CA VAL A 137 4.35 -2.95 10.04
C VAL A 137 5.29 -4.02 9.51
N CYS A 138 4.76 -5.10 8.91
CA CYS A 138 5.60 -6.16 8.34
C CYS A 138 6.58 -5.62 7.29
N LYS A 139 6.14 -4.65 6.48
CA LYS A 139 6.99 -4.00 5.48
C LYS A 139 8.06 -3.12 6.15
N ALA A 140 7.71 -2.34 7.17
CA ALA A 140 8.67 -1.54 7.94
C ALA A 140 9.76 -2.41 8.56
N GLU A 141 9.38 -3.53 9.17
CA GLU A 141 10.29 -4.51 9.77
C GLU A 141 11.23 -5.11 8.72
N PHE A 142 10.68 -5.55 7.58
CA PHE A 142 11.49 -6.11 6.49
C PHE A 142 12.50 -5.10 5.94
N PHE A 143 12.07 -3.88 5.61
CA PHE A 143 12.95 -2.86 5.03
C PHE A 143 14.01 -2.37 6.03
N THR A 144 13.64 -2.22 7.30
CA THR A 144 14.59 -1.85 8.38
C THR A 144 15.59 -2.97 8.62
N GLY A 145 15.13 -4.22 8.71
CA GLY A 145 16.00 -5.39 8.86
C GLY A 145 16.98 -5.53 7.69
N LEU A 146 16.50 -5.33 6.46
CA LEU A 146 17.34 -5.36 5.27
C LEU A 146 18.42 -4.27 5.29
N ALA A 147 18.07 -3.05 5.68
CA ALA A 147 19.04 -1.95 5.81
C ALA A 147 20.09 -2.23 6.89
N CYS A 148 19.67 -2.74 8.06
CA CYS A 148 20.57 -3.16 9.13
C CYS A 148 21.53 -4.27 8.65
N TYR A 149 21.00 -5.30 7.99
CA TYR A 149 21.81 -6.42 7.55
C TYR A 149 22.81 -6.02 6.45
N LEU A 150 22.41 -5.17 5.50
CA LEU A 150 23.33 -4.60 4.51
C LEU A 150 24.48 -3.83 5.15
N ALA A 151 24.17 -3.00 6.15
CA ALA A 151 25.18 -2.20 6.85
C ALA A 151 26.17 -3.08 7.62
N GLN A 152 25.68 -4.13 8.29
CA GLN A 152 26.51 -5.10 9.00
C GLN A 152 27.34 -5.96 8.04
N ALA A 153 26.77 -6.41 6.92
CA ALA A 153 27.47 -7.21 5.92
C ALA A 153 28.70 -6.49 5.34
N THR A 154 28.65 -5.15 5.27
CA THR A 154 29.73 -4.30 4.76
C THR A 154 30.53 -3.59 5.85
N ASN A 155 30.23 -3.84 7.13
CA ASN A 155 30.86 -3.22 8.30
C ASN A 155 30.80 -1.68 8.30
N VAL A 156 29.76 -1.10 7.69
CA VAL A 156 29.53 0.35 7.66
C VAL A 156 28.59 0.81 8.78
N ASP A 157 27.96 -0.13 9.49
CA ASP A 157 27.11 0.10 10.65
C ASP A 157 27.84 0.73 11.84
N GLN A 158 29.18 0.82 11.79
CA GLN A 158 29.98 1.51 12.79
C GLN A 158 29.99 3.03 12.62
N PHE A 159 29.75 3.54 11.41
CA PHE A 159 29.85 4.97 11.11
C PHE A 159 28.65 5.76 11.68
N PRO A 160 28.89 6.92 12.32
CA PRO A 160 27.81 7.70 12.96
C PRO A 160 26.66 8.10 12.03
N ASN A 161 26.96 8.47 10.78
CA ASN A 161 25.95 8.81 9.78
C ASN A 161 25.07 7.60 9.42
N VAL A 162 25.65 6.40 9.29
CA VAL A 162 24.90 5.17 9.03
C VAL A 162 24.06 4.79 10.23
N LYS A 163 24.61 4.84 11.46
CA LYS A 163 23.85 4.62 12.70
C LYS A 163 22.66 5.56 12.83
N ASN A 164 22.81 6.83 12.48
CA ASN A 164 21.72 7.80 12.49
C ASN A 164 20.61 7.41 11.49
N THR A 165 20.96 7.00 10.27
CA THR A 165 20.00 6.49 9.29
C THR A 165 19.25 5.26 9.81
N LEU A 166 19.98 4.25 10.30
CA LEU A 166 19.38 3.03 10.86
C LEU A 166 18.49 3.31 12.07
N ALA A 167 18.91 4.22 12.97
CA ALA A 167 18.13 4.62 14.13
C ALA A 167 16.78 5.25 13.74
N ARG A 168 16.74 6.04 12.66
CA ARG A 168 15.48 6.60 12.14
C ARG A 168 14.54 5.53 11.60
N LEU A 169 15.08 4.50 10.93
CA LEU A 169 14.29 3.37 10.45
C LEU A 169 13.71 2.55 11.61
N LEU A 170 14.54 2.26 12.63
CA LEU A 170 14.13 1.59 13.85
C LEU A 170 13.02 2.37 14.57
N LEU A 171 13.22 3.68 14.78
CA LEU A 171 12.22 4.55 15.40
C LEU A 171 10.89 4.49 14.65
N HIS A 172 10.92 4.59 13.32
CA HIS A 172 9.71 4.54 12.53
C HIS A 172 9.01 3.18 12.64
N THR A 173 9.76 2.08 12.51
CA THR A 173 9.23 0.71 12.59
C THR A 173 8.58 0.45 13.93
N GLU A 174 9.27 0.78 15.02
CA GLU A 174 8.73 0.63 16.38
C GLU A 174 7.53 1.54 16.63
N THR A 175 7.53 2.75 16.08
CA THR A 175 6.37 3.65 16.17
C THR A 175 5.14 3.03 15.50
N GLN A 176 5.29 2.46 14.31
CA GLN A 176 4.19 1.78 13.61
C GLN A 176 3.65 0.59 14.41
N ARG A 177 4.55 -0.22 14.99
CA ARG A 177 4.17 -1.35 15.85
C ARG A 177 3.37 -0.90 17.08
N ILE A 178 3.86 0.13 17.78
CA ILE A 178 3.19 0.72 18.95
C ILE A 178 1.81 1.29 18.57
N LEU A 179 1.69 1.93 17.40
CA LEU A 179 0.41 2.47 16.94
C LEU A 179 -0.62 1.36 16.71
N VAL A 180 -0.24 0.25 16.08
CA VAL A 180 -1.12 -0.93 15.91
C VAL A 180 -1.52 -1.52 17.25
N GLU A 181 -0.57 -1.78 18.15
CA GLU A 181 -0.87 -2.32 19.49
C GLU A 181 -1.86 -1.40 20.24
N ARG A 182 -1.67 -0.08 20.11
CA ARG A 182 -2.56 0.90 20.73
C ARG A 182 -3.95 0.92 20.10
N LEU A 183 -4.06 0.78 18.79
CA LEU A 183 -5.34 0.68 18.07
C LEU A 183 -6.12 -0.55 18.53
N ASP A 184 -5.44 -1.67 18.71
CA ASP A 184 -6.03 -2.93 19.17
C ASP A 184 -6.49 -2.84 20.63
N GLU A 185 -5.66 -2.26 21.51
CA GLU A 185 -6.00 -2.03 22.92
C GLU A 185 -7.22 -1.10 23.07
N LYS A 186 -7.40 -0.18 22.12
CA LYS A 186 -8.50 0.81 22.11
C LYS A 186 -9.65 0.43 21.17
N ALA A 187 -9.66 -0.78 20.62
CA ALA A 187 -10.74 -1.23 19.78
C ALA A 187 -12.05 -1.33 20.59
N GLU A 188 -13.14 -0.90 19.98
CA GLU A 188 -14.48 -0.93 20.56
C GLU A 188 -15.39 -1.87 19.78
N VAL A 189 -16.44 -2.38 20.42
CA VAL A 189 -17.45 -3.18 19.72
C VAL A 189 -18.37 -2.26 18.94
N SER A 190 -18.47 -2.47 17.63
CA SER A 190 -19.35 -1.75 16.74
C SER A 190 -20.83 -2.12 16.95
N GLU A 191 -21.74 -1.35 16.35
CA GLU A 191 -23.16 -1.68 16.33
C GLU A 191 -23.47 -3.05 15.69
N TRP A 192 -22.54 -3.58 14.88
CA TRP A 192 -22.63 -4.86 14.20
C TRP A 192 -22.00 -6.02 15.00
N GLY A 193 -21.53 -5.76 16.23
CA GLY A 193 -20.90 -6.77 17.09
C GLY A 193 -19.46 -7.14 16.69
N THR A 194 -18.82 -6.35 15.82
CA THR A 194 -17.41 -6.53 15.43
C THR A 194 -16.49 -5.58 16.19
N TYR A 195 -15.25 -5.98 16.45
CA TYR A 195 -14.26 -5.06 17.01
C TYR A 195 -13.74 -4.09 15.94
N ILE A 196 -13.72 -2.81 16.26
CA ILE A 196 -13.31 -1.75 15.34
C ILE A 196 -12.36 -0.78 16.03
N ALA A 197 -11.28 -0.42 15.32
CA ALA A 197 -10.44 0.70 15.72
C ALA A 197 -11.05 2.01 15.22
N ARG A 198 -10.84 3.10 15.96
CA ARG A 198 -11.38 4.42 15.63
C ARG A 198 -10.81 4.95 14.30
N THR A 199 -11.68 5.44 13.42
CA THR A 199 -11.30 5.85 12.05
C THR A 199 -10.18 6.90 12.02
N VAL A 200 -10.23 7.90 12.90
CA VAL A 200 -9.21 8.96 12.92
C VAL A 200 -7.83 8.44 13.33
N ASP A 201 -7.76 7.43 14.21
CA ASP A 201 -6.50 6.85 14.65
C ASP A 201 -5.90 5.96 13.56
N LEU A 202 -6.74 5.20 12.85
CA LEU A 202 -6.34 4.46 11.65
C LEU A 202 -5.80 5.40 10.57
N ASP A 203 -6.46 6.54 10.35
CA ASP A 203 -6.03 7.52 9.36
C ASP A 203 -4.66 8.13 9.71
N LEU A 204 -4.44 8.45 10.99
CA LEU A 204 -3.16 8.96 11.50
C LEU A 204 -2.02 7.95 11.31
N ALA A 205 -2.24 6.70 11.72
CA ALA A 205 -1.21 5.66 11.62
C ALA A 205 -0.81 5.39 10.16
N HIS A 206 -1.79 5.35 9.25
CA HIS A 206 -1.55 5.20 7.81
C HIS A 206 -0.73 6.36 7.26
N THR A 207 -1.12 7.59 7.61
CA THR A 207 -0.44 8.82 7.18
C THR A 207 1.03 8.79 7.51
N LEU A 208 1.35 8.39 8.74
CA LEU A 208 2.73 8.31 9.19
C LEU A 208 3.56 7.30 8.39
N PHE A 209 3.00 6.15 8.00
CA PHE A 209 3.74 5.10 7.30
C PHE A 209 4.15 5.51 5.90
N TYR A 210 3.21 5.95 5.06
CA TYR A 210 3.52 6.17 3.64
C TYR A 210 4.45 7.36 3.42
N GLU A 211 4.40 8.39 4.28
CA GLU A 211 5.35 9.52 4.24
C GLU A 211 6.80 9.08 4.46
N LYS A 212 7.00 7.90 5.06
CA LYS A 212 8.31 7.38 5.44
C LYS A 212 8.75 6.16 4.66
N PHE A 213 7.85 5.51 3.91
CA PHE A 213 8.21 4.34 3.12
C PHE A 213 9.29 4.66 2.08
N GLU A 214 9.20 5.82 1.40
CA GLU A 214 10.26 6.25 0.47
C GLU A 214 11.60 6.49 1.19
N GLU A 215 11.61 7.02 2.42
CA GLU A 215 12.82 7.18 3.23
C GLU A 215 13.49 5.82 3.53
N MET A 216 12.70 4.76 3.77
CA MET A 216 13.24 3.40 3.97
C MET A 216 13.91 2.86 2.71
N VAL A 217 13.27 3.03 1.55
CA VAL A 217 13.83 2.63 0.26
C VAL A 217 15.12 3.42 -0.04
N ALA A 218 15.11 4.73 0.21
CA ALA A 218 16.27 5.59 0.04
C ALA A 218 17.44 5.22 0.97
N ALA A 219 17.15 4.74 2.19
CA ALA A 219 18.18 4.26 3.11
C ALA A 219 18.88 3.01 2.56
N ILE A 220 18.14 2.04 2.01
CA ILE A 220 18.73 0.87 1.33
C ILE A 220 19.61 1.29 0.16
N ARG A 221 19.15 2.25 -0.66
CA ARG A 221 19.97 2.79 -1.78
C ARG A 221 21.25 3.44 -1.28
N THR A 222 21.17 4.22 -0.20
CA THR A 222 22.32 4.92 0.38
C THR A 222 23.33 3.95 0.98
N ILE A 223 22.87 2.95 1.74
CA ILE A 223 23.73 1.95 2.38
C ILE A 223 24.31 0.99 1.33
N GLY A 224 23.50 0.55 0.37
CA GLY A 224 23.89 -0.39 -0.67
C GLY A 224 24.79 0.22 -1.75
N ALA A 225 24.64 1.52 -2.04
CA ALA A 225 25.42 2.31 -2.98
C ALA A 225 25.72 1.57 -4.30
N GLY A 226 26.97 1.62 -4.79
CA GLY A 226 27.38 0.88 -5.99
C GLY A 226 27.33 -0.65 -5.84
N GLY A 227 27.28 -1.15 -4.60
CA GLY A 227 27.21 -2.58 -4.32
C GLY A 227 25.92 -3.20 -4.83
N ILE A 228 24.76 -2.55 -4.68
CA ILE A 228 23.49 -3.12 -5.16
C ILE A 228 23.30 -2.99 -6.69
N VAL A 229 24.16 -2.21 -7.36
CA VAL A 229 24.14 -2.03 -8.83
C VAL A 229 25.03 -3.07 -9.49
N ALA A 230 26.27 -3.20 -9.01
CA ALA A 230 27.29 -4.04 -9.64
C ALA A 230 27.25 -5.50 -9.17
N MET A 231 26.09 -6.05 -8.76
CA MET A 231 26.00 -7.47 -8.38
C MET A 231 25.89 -8.37 -9.62
N PRO A 232 26.57 -9.54 -9.62
CA PRO A 232 26.48 -10.54 -10.68
C PRO A 232 25.18 -11.33 -10.51
N SER A 233 24.79 -12.12 -11.52
CA SER A 233 23.73 -13.10 -11.32
C SER A 233 24.20 -14.12 -10.28
N TYR A 234 23.28 -14.68 -9.49
CA TYR A 234 23.60 -15.79 -8.61
C TYR A 234 24.14 -16.99 -9.39
N ALA A 235 23.70 -17.20 -10.63
CA ALA A 235 24.20 -18.25 -11.51
C ALA A 235 25.67 -18.06 -11.92
N ASP A 236 26.24 -16.85 -11.80
CA ASP A 236 27.62 -16.59 -12.19
C ASP A 236 28.64 -17.26 -11.26
N LEU A 237 28.21 -17.70 -10.07
CA LEU A 237 29.03 -18.52 -9.15
C LEU A 237 29.45 -19.86 -9.79
N ASP A 238 28.58 -20.43 -10.62
CA ASP A 238 28.83 -21.68 -11.35
C ASP A 238 29.27 -21.43 -12.81
N GLY A 239 29.47 -20.15 -13.17
CA GLY A 239 29.83 -19.73 -14.52
C GLY A 239 31.33 -19.82 -14.82
N PRO A 240 31.76 -19.47 -16.05
CA PRO A 240 33.16 -19.48 -16.46
C PRO A 240 34.08 -18.58 -15.61
N LEU A 241 33.50 -17.58 -14.92
CA LEU A 241 34.21 -16.68 -13.99
C LEU A 241 33.89 -16.98 -12.51
N GLY A 242 33.36 -18.17 -12.20
CA GLY A 242 32.90 -18.52 -10.86
C GLY A 242 33.96 -18.38 -9.77
N GLU A 243 35.23 -18.67 -10.09
CA GLU A 243 36.36 -18.46 -9.17
C GLU A 243 36.56 -16.98 -8.84
N GLN A 244 36.55 -16.10 -9.85
CA GLN A 244 36.64 -14.65 -9.68
C GLN A 244 35.42 -14.12 -8.94
N VAL A 245 34.22 -14.63 -9.24
CA VAL A 245 33.00 -14.26 -8.54
C VAL A 245 33.13 -14.61 -7.05
N GLY A 246 33.45 -15.87 -6.75
CA GLY A 246 33.66 -16.38 -5.39
C GLY A 246 34.75 -15.66 -4.60
N HIS A 247 35.71 -15.01 -5.26
CA HIS A 247 36.78 -14.23 -4.64
C HIS A 247 36.42 -12.74 -4.47
N PHE A 248 36.08 -12.04 -5.55
CA PHE A 248 35.93 -10.57 -5.57
C PHE A 248 34.57 -10.09 -5.07
N TYR A 249 33.56 -10.96 -5.00
CA TYR A 249 32.22 -10.58 -4.53
C TYR A 249 31.96 -10.89 -3.06
N ARG A 250 32.99 -11.14 -2.24
CA ARG A 250 32.84 -11.22 -0.78
C ARG A 250 32.57 -9.84 -0.17
N SER A 251 32.06 -9.82 1.06
CA SER A 251 32.01 -8.60 1.89
C SER A 251 32.82 -8.80 3.17
N ALA A 252 32.84 -7.78 4.05
CA ALA A 252 33.58 -7.86 5.31
C ALA A 252 33.17 -9.06 6.16
N ASN A 253 31.86 -9.38 6.17
CA ASN A 253 31.26 -10.37 7.06
C ASN A 253 30.51 -11.50 6.33
N LEU A 254 30.51 -11.54 4.99
CA LEU A 254 29.82 -12.58 4.21
C LEU A 254 30.72 -13.13 3.10
N ASP A 255 30.52 -14.42 2.79
CA ASP A 255 31.07 -15.00 1.58
C ASP A 255 30.38 -14.43 0.33
N SER A 256 30.85 -14.86 -0.85
CA SER A 256 30.32 -14.34 -2.10
C SER A 256 28.86 -14.74 -2.32
N ALA A 257 28.47 -15.97 -1.99
CA ALA A 257 27.13 -16.46 -2.30
C ALA A 257 26.08 -15.73 -1.45
N ASP A 258 26.33 -15.62 -0.14
CA ASP A 258 25.46 -14.93 0.79
C ASP A 258 25.37 -13.44 0.49
N ARG A 259 26.50 -12.80 0.14
CA ARG A 259 26.49 -11.39 -0.23
C ARG A 259 25.72 -11.15 -1.52
N ILE A 260 25.90 -11.97 -2.57
CA ILE A 260 25.15 -11.83 -3.82
C ILE A 260 23.65 -11.95 -3.53
N GLN A 261 23.24 -12.93 -2.73
CA GLN A 261 21.84 -13.11 -2.35
C GLN A 261 21.28 -11.87 -1.62
N LEU A 262 21.96 -11.38 -0.59
CA LEU A 262 21.54 -10.20 0.18
C LEU A 262 21.45 -8.95 -0.69
N PHE A 263 22.45 -8.72 -1.54
CA PHE A 263 22.51 -7.53 -2.37
C PHE A 263 21.53 -7.59 -3.56
N ARG A 264 21.22 -8.78 -4.09
CA ARG A 264 20.13 -8.96 -5.06
C ARG A 264 18.76 -8.71 -4.42
N LEU A 265 18.53 -9.17 -3.19
CA LEU A 265 17.33 -8.83 -2.43
C LEU A 265 17.20 -7.32 -2.23
N ALA A 266 18.27 -6.65 -1.83
CA ALA A 266 18.29 -5.20 -1.69
C ALA A 266 18.06 -4.45 -3.01
N ALA A 267 18.67 -4.92 -4.09
CA ALA A 267 18.47 -4.35 -5.42
C ALA A 267 17.00 -4.48 -5.85
N ASP A 268 16.40 -5.66 -5.65
CA ASP A 268 15.01 -5.91 -6.01
C ASP A 268 14.02 -5.14 -5.13
N ALA A 269 14.37 -4.88 -3.87
CA ALA A 269 13.58 -4.07 -2.95
C ALA A 269 13.69 -2.54 -3.20
N ALA A 270 14.80 -2.08 -3.79
CA ALA A 270 15.11 -0.65 -3.82
C ALA A 270 15.29 -0.01 -5.21
N ILE A 271 15.70 -0.76 -6.23
CA ILE A 271 16.01 -0.19 -7.56
C ILE A 271 15.30 -0.90 -8.72
N SER A 272 14.51 -1.95 -8.46
CA SER A 272 13.71 -2.62 -9.49
C SER A 272 12.46 -1.83 -9.89
N THR A 273 11.81 -2.25 -10.96
CA THR A 273 10.47 -1.75 -11.33
C THR A 273 9.43 -2.06 -10.25
N LEU A 274 9.55 -3.21 -9.54
CA LEU A 274 8.71 -3.51 -8.38
C LEU A 274 8.92 -2.48 -7.27
N ALA A 275 10.16 -2.12 -6.95
CA ALA A 275 10.46 -1.13 -5.92
C ALA A 275 9.78 0.22 -6.25
N GLY A 276 9.90 0.68 -7.50
CA GLY A 276 9.23 1.91 -7.95
C GLY A 276 7.70 1.84 -7.84
N ARG A 277 7.10 0.72 -8.27
CA ARG A 277 5.66 0.48 -8.13
C ARG A 277 5.23 0.48 -6.67
N GLN A 278 5.99 -0.15 -5.78
CA GLN A 278 5.68 -0.24 -4.35
C GLN A 278 5.74 1.12 -3.66
N VAL A 279 6.70 1.98 -4.01
CA VAL A 279 6.75 3.36 -3.47
C VAL A 279 5.49 4.13 -3.84
N LEU A 280 5.10 4.10 -5.12
CA LEU A 280 3.88 4.77 -5.58
C LEU A 280 2.62 4.17 -4.94
N TYR A 281 2.59 2.84 -4.81
CA TYR A 281 1.49 2.12 -4.17
C TYR A 281 1.30 2.58 -2.73
N GLU A 282 2.34 2.58 -1.89
CA GLU A 282 2.18 2.99 -0.49
C GLU A 282 1.75 4.45 -0.38
N GLN A 283 2.28 5.33 -1.24
CA GLN A 283 1.94 6.75 -1.22
C GLN A 283 0.45 7.02 -1.51
N TYR A 284 -0.18 6.22 -2.36
CA TYR A 284 -1.57 6.44 -2.81
C TYR A 284 -2.55 5.33 -2.39
N TYR A 285 -2.10 4.33 -1.63
CA TYR A 285 -2.91 3.16 -1.22
C TYR A 285 -4.23 3.56 -0.57
N ALA A 286 -4.17 4.47 0.40
CA ALA A 286 -5.33 4.95 1.13
C ALA A 286 -6.02 6.16 0.46
N GLY A 287 -5.60 6.51 -0.77
CA GLY A 287 -6.05 7.69 -1.52
C GLY A 287 -5.03 8.84 -1.52
N ASP A 288 -5.44 9.98 -2.09
CA ASP A 288 -4.59 11.16 -2.21
C ASP A 288 -4.11 11.69 -0.83
N PRO A 289 -2.79 11.85 -0.61
CA PRO A 289 -2.24 12.30 0.67
C PRO A 289 -2.80 13.63 1.16
N VAL A 290 -3.08 14.59 0.26
CA VAL A 290 -3.61 15.90 0.64
C VAL A 290 -5.06 15.77 1.13
N ARG A 291 -5.90 15.00 0.44
CA ARG A 291 -7.26 14.70 0.90
C ARG A 291 -7.26 13.97 2.24
N ARG A 292 -6.29 13.06 2.46
CA ARG A 292 -6.14 12.33 3.72
C ARG A 292 -5.73 13.24 4.87
N ALA A 293 -4.74 14.09 4.68
CA ALA A 293 -4.34 15.10 5.67
C ALA A 293 -5.51 16.03 6.03
N ASN A 294 -6.29 16.48 5.04
CA ASN A 294 -7.50 17.26 5.27
C ASN A 294 -8.54 16.48 6.08
N ALA A 295 -8.75 15.20 5.79
CA ALA A 295 -9.67 14.35 6.54
C ALA A 295 -9.23 14.17 8.00
N VAL A 296 -7.94 13.96 8.25
CA VAL A 296 -7.36 13.92 9.61
C VAL A 296 -7.62 15.24 10.34
N TYR A 297 -7.27 16.37 9.74
CA TYR A 297 -7.48 17.68 10.35
C TYR A 297 -8.95 17.92 10.70
N ASN A 298 -9.88 17.59 9.80
CA ASN A 298 -11.31 17.80 10.01
C ASN A 298 -11.90 16.84 11.06
N ARG A 299 -11.43 15.59 11.13
CA ARG A 299 -11.96 14.57 12.05
C ARG A 299 -11.32 14.59 13.44
N PHE A 300 -10.09 15.05 13.57
CA PHE A 300 -9.38 15.00 14.85
C PHE A 300 -10.02 15.95 15.87
N PRO A 301 -10.41 15.48 17.07
CA PRO A 301 -10.96 16.33 18.12
C PRO A 301 -9.86 17.24 18.68
N LYS A 302 -10.01 18.55 18.50
CA LYS A 302 -8.97 19.55 18.84
C LYS A 302 -9.27 20.33 20.13
N ASP A 303 -10.49 20.28 20.63
CA ASP A 303 -10.96 21.13 21.73
C ASP A 303 -10.09 20.99 22.98
N HIS A 304 -9.66 19.78 23.32
CA HIS A 304 -8.78 19.53 24.46
C HIS A 304 -7.39 20.19 24.32
N LEU A 305 -6.86 20.28 23.09
CA LEU A 305 -5.58 20.96 22.82
C LEU A 305 -5.75 22.48 22.91
N LEU A 306 -6.86 23.00 22.42
CA LEU A 306 -7.18 24.43 22.47
C LEU A 306 -7.43 24.88 23.91
N ALA A 307 -8.19 24.12 24.69
CA ALA A 307 -8.48 24.40 26.09
C ALA A 307 -7.20 24.51 26.93
N LEU A 308 -6.19 23.67 26.68
CA LEU A 308 -4.90 23.75 27.36
C LEU A 308 -4.21 25.11 27.14
N VAL A 309 -4.27 25.63 25.91
CA VAL A 309 -3.69 26.93 25.56
C VAL A 309 -4.52 28.07 26.15
N GLU A 310 -5.85 27.96 26.09
CA GLU A 310 -6.76 28.94 26.69
C GLU A 310 -6.57 29.07 28.21
N GLU A 311 -6.38 27.95 28.90
CA GLU A 311 -6.09 27.93 30.33
C GLU A 311 -4.76 28.62 30.65
N ALA A 312 -3.70 28.30 29.89
CA ALA A 312 -2.41 28.97 30.05
C ALA A 312 -2.50 30.48 29.84
N LEU A 313 -3.24 30.92 28.81
CA LEU A 313 -3.48 32.34 28.53
C LEU A 313 -4.31 33.03 29.64
N ALA A 314 -5.28 32.33 30.23
CA ALA A 314 -6.06 32.85 31.34
C ALA A 314 -5.17 33.06 32.58
N GLN A 315 -4.31 32.09 32.90
CA GLN A 315 -3.37 32.18 34.03
C GLN A 315 -2.37 33.33 33.87
N MET A 316 -1.92 33.62 32.64
CA MET A 316 -1.03 34.75 32.35
C MET A 316 -1.68 36.11 32.63
N LYS A 317 -3.01 36.24 32.49
CA LYS A 317 -3.74 37.50 32.74
C LYS A 317 -3.98 37.75 34.23
N THR A 318 -3.88 36.72 35.07
CA THR A 318 -4.11 36.79 36.51
C THR A 318 -2.83 36.98 37.34
N ARG A 319 -1.66 37.00 36.70
CA ARG A 319 -0.36 37.34 37.30
C ARG A 319 -0.01 38.79 36.99
#